data_AF-A0A7W8T7L3-F1
#
_entry.id   AF-A0A7W8T7L3-F1
#
_cell.length_a   1.000
_cell.length_b   1.000
_cell.length_c   1.000
_cell.angle_alpha   90.00
_cell.angle_beta   90.00
_cell.angle_gamma   90.00
#
_symmetry.space_group_name_H-M   'P 1'
#
loop_
_entity.id
_entity.type
_entity.pdbx_description
1 polymer ?
#
loop_
_entity_poly.entity_id
_entity_poly.type
_entity_poly.pdbx_seq_one_letter_code
_entity_poly.pdbx_strand_id
1 'polypeptide(L)'
;MLHKIRTRLTQAAQFIENFKHRKSLVSVMNEAFAMTPTPSALHCALAQARPQGGWAQLQGLSQAEHFGHWFAAYSADGALLDDVPASGALLYKPIGGHAPASNYLVSDSDFVEVMTEIDIQTPIPPAVQAWRSGRSFLFLGFERRDDRGRIAGGRSGHRRRGSTRPRAGARTACAGRFRRGHRRARARGRPC
;
A
#
# COMPACT_ATOMS: atom_id res chain seq x y z
N MET A 1 -16.73 26.89 -26.20
CA MET A 1 -17.30 25.63 -25.68
C MET A 1 -17.20 25.53 -24.15
N LEU A 2 -16.08 25.90 -23.52
CA LEU A 2 -15.90 25.91 -22.06
C LEU A 2 -17.00 26.64 -21.25
N HIS A 3 -17.54 27.76 -21.76
CA HIS A 3 -18.55 28.54 -21.05
C HIS A 3 -19.89 27.82 -20.83
N LYS A 4 -20.24 26.78 -21.63
CA LYS A 4 -21.49 26.03 -21.48
C LYS A 4 -21.45 24.97 -20.37
N ILE A 5 -20.25 24.58 -19.91
CA ILE A 5 -20.05 23.45 -18.99
C ILE A 5 -19.82 23.93 -17.53
N ARG A 6 -19.41 25.19 -17.32
CA ARG A 6 -18.99 25.75 -16.00
C ARG A 6 -19.99 25.60 -14.86
N THR A 7 -21.27 25.36 -15.14
CA THR A 7 -22.33 25.22 -14.11
C THR A 7 -23.12 23.91 -14.23
N ARG A 8 -22.67 22.96 -15.08
CA ARG A 8 -23.38 21.71 -15.36
C ARG A 8 -22.51 20.50 -15.02
N LEU A 9 -22.64 20.01 -13.79
CA LEU A 9 -21.86 18.90 -13.26
C LEU A 9 -21.92 17.63 -14.12
N THR A 10 -23.09 17.31 -14.69
CA THR A 10 -23.25 16.13 -15.56
C THR A 10 -22.47 16.25 -16.87
N GLN A 11 -22.43 17.46 -17.46
CA GLN A 11 -21.64 17.71 -18.67
C GLN A 11 -20.15 17.72 -18.36
N ALA A 12 -19.75 18.20 -17.18
CA ALA A 12 -18.36 18.12 -16.71
C ALA A 12 -17.93 16.67 -16.48
N ALA A 13 -18.78 15.83 -15.88
CA ALA A 13 -18.50 14.40 -15.71
C ALA A 13 -18.32 13.67 -17.05
N GLN A 14 -19.23 13.87 -18.00
CA GLN A 14 -19.09 13.33 -19.36
C GLN A 14 -17.84 13.84 -20.10
N PHE A 15 -17.43 15.08 -19.82
CA PHE A 15 -16.21 15.64 -20.37
C PHE A 15 -14.94 14.96 -19.80
N ILE A 16 -14.94 14.62 -18.51
CA ILE A 16 -13.84 13.91 -17.84
C ILE A 16 -13.69 12.47 -18.37
N GLU A 17 -14.80 11.78 -18.65
CA GLU A 17 -14.75 10.42 -19.21
C GLU A 17 -14.20 10.37 -20.65
N ASN A 18 -14.22 11.49 -21.37
CA ASN A 18 -13.77 11.53 -22.76
C ASN A 18 -12.24 11.73 -22.87
N PHE A 19 -11.55 10.70 -23.36
CA PHE A 19 -10.08 10.72 -23.58
C PHE A 19 -9.57 11.91 -24.39
N LYS A 20 -10.39 12.49 -25.28
CA LYS A 20 -10.01 13.65 -26.11
C LYS A 20 -9.62 14.90 -25.31
N HIS A 21 -10.07 15.01 -24.06
CA HIS A 21 -9.85 16.20 -23.23
C HIS A 21 -8.87 15.98 -22.08
N ARG A 22 -8.23 14.80 -22.01
CA ARG A 22 -7.32 14.43 -20.92
C ARG A 22 -6.16 15.41 -20.74
N LYS A 23 -5.53 15.88 -21.82
CA LYS A 23 -4.45 16.90 -21.74
C LYS A 23 -4.92 18.19 -21.06
N SER A 24 -6.14 18.64 -21.34
CA SER A 24 -6.71 19.83 -20.71
C SER A 24 -6.97 19.58 -19.22
N LEU A 25 -7.48 18.40 -18.88
CA LEU A 25 -7.72 18.01 -17.49
C LEU A 25 -6.42 17.91 -16.69
N VAL A 26 -5.39 17.28 -17.24
CA VAL A 26 -4.04 17.22 -16.63
C VAL A 26 -3.48 18.63 -16.43
N SER A 27 -3.65 19.53 -17.40
CA SER A 27 -3.21 20.94 -17.25
C SER A 27 -3.91 21.64 -16.08
N VAL A 28 -5.23 21.48 -15.94
CA VAL A 28 -6.00 22.07 -14.83
C VAL A 28 -5.60 21.44 -13.50
N MET A 29 -5.35 20.13 -13.46
CA MET A 29 -4.88 19.44 -12.27
C MET A 29 -3.48 19.92 -11.86
N ASN A 30 -2.57 20.11 -12.81
CA ASN A 30 -1.24 20.64 -12.54
C ASN A 30 -1.30 22.05 -11.96
N GLU A 31 -2.18 22.90 -12.47
CA GLU A 31 -2.42 24.22 -11.90
C GLU A 31 -2.98 24.14 -10.48
N ALA A 32 -4.01 23.31 -10.27
CA ALA A 32 -4.65 23.15 -8.97
C ALA A 32 -3.71 22.61 -7.87
N PHE A 33 -2.76 21.75 -8.26
CA PHE A 33 -1.79 21.13 -7.35
C PHE A 33 -0.38 21.75 -7.41
N ALA A 34 -0.22 22.90 -8.07
CA ALA A 34 1.08 23.57 -8.23
C ALA A 34 1.68 24.03 -6.90
N MET A 35 0.85 24.33 -5.90
CA MET A 35 1.33 24.73 -4.58
C MET A 35 1.95 23.54 -3.86
N THR A 36 3.26 23.62 -3.60
CA THR A 36 3.96 22.64 -2.77
C THR A 36 3.59 22.87 -1.30
N PRO A 37 3.00 21.88 -0.59
CA PRO A 37 2.62 22.06 0.80
C PRO A 37 3.85 22.10 1.70
N THR A 38 3.81 22.94 2.75
CA THR A 38 4.85 22.97 3.77
C THR A 38 4.86 21.66 4.55
N PRO A 39 6.02 20.97 4.66
CA PRO A 39 6.12 19.72 5.42
C PRO A 39 5.70 19.90 6.89
N SER A 40 4.83 19.02 7.37
CA SER A 40 4.44 18.99 8.79
C SER A 40 5.51 18.36 9.68
N ALA A 41 5.38 18.51 11.01
CA ALA A 41 6.29 17.90 11.98
C ALA A 41 6.43 16.38 11.81
N LEU A 42 5.37 15.68 11.40
CA LEU A 42 5.42 14.24 11.10
C LEU A 42 6.31 13.95 9.89
N HIS A 43 6.22 14.76 8.82
CA HIS A 43 7.07 14.60 7.65
C HIS A 43 8.55 14.79 8.02
N CYS A 44 8.86 15.81 8.81
CA CYS A 44 10.22 16.06 9.31
C CYS A 44 10.73 14.89 10.18
N ALA A 45 9.90 14.37 11.09
CA ALA A 45 10.26 13.25 11.94
C ALA A 45 10.51 11.96 11.13
N LEU A 46 9.69 11.68 10.12
CA LEU A 46 9.88 10.54 9.22
C LEU A 46 11.17 10.63 8.42
N ALA A 47 11.51 11.84 7.94
CA ALA A 47 12.77 12.09 7.25
C ALA A 47 13.98 11.88 8.18
N GLN A 48 13.92 12.38 9.42
CA GLN A 48 14.98 12.20 10.41
C GLN A 48 15.15 10.74 10.85
N ALA A 49 14.07 9.98 10.97
CA ALA A 49 14.10 8.57 11.32
C ALA A 49 14.73 7.69 10.22
N ARG A 50 15.01 8.26 9.05
CA ARG A 50 15.62 7.58 7.89
C ARG A 50 16.90 8.32 7.44
N PRO A 51 17.95 8.37 8.27
CA PRO A 51 19.14 9.16 7.98
C PRO A 51 20.05 8.54 6.90
N GLN A 52 19.88 7.25 6.56
CA GLN A 52 20.68 6.57 5.55
C GLN A 52 19.82 5.77 4.59
N GLY A 53 19.94 6.08 3.30
CA GLY A 53 19.31 5.36 2.20
C GLY A 53 18.45 6.26 1.33
N GLY A 54 18.69 6.22 0.03
CA GLY A 54 17.75 6.76 -0.95
C GLY A 54 16.39 6.09 -0.79
N TRP A 55 15.34 6.85 -1.10
CA TRP A 55 13.97 6.33 -1.18
C TRP A 55 13.52 6.38 -2.63
N ALA A 56 12.58 5.50 -2.97
CA ALA A 56 11.89 5.56 -4.25
C ALA A 56 10.40 5.73 -4.02
N GLN A 57 9.73 6.33 -4.99
CA GLN A 57 8.29 6.43 -5.01
C GLN A 57 7.74 5.57 -6.14
N LEU A 58 6.64 4.88 -5.86
CA LEU A 58 5.88 4.14 -6.86
C LEU A 58 4.54 4.82 -7.02
N GLN A 59 4.15 5.10 -8.25
CA GLN A 59 2.86 5.72 -8.56
C GLN A 59 2.03 4.79 -9.42
N GLY A 60 0.75 4.65 -9.06
CA GLY A 60 -0.23 4.01 -9.93
C GLY A 60 -0.43 4.82 -11.21
N LEU A 61 -0.63 4.10 -12.31
CA LEU A 61 -0.83 4.68 -13.65
C LEU A 61 -2.23 4.35 -14.17
N SER A 62 -2.83 5.29 -14.89
CA SER A 62 -4.06 5.02 -15.64
C SER A 62 -3.74 4.14 -16.86
N GLN A 63 -4.54 3.11 -17.10
CA GLN A 63 -4.42 2.27 -18.30
C GLN A 63 -4.76 3.01 -19.59
N ALA A 64 -5.51 4.12 -19.49
CA ALA A 64 -5.79 4.98 -20.62
C ALA A 64 -4.55 5.68 -21.16
N GLU A 65 -3.55 5.91 -20.31
CA GLU A 65 -2.29 6.60 -20.66
C GLU A 65 -1.12 5.61 -20.75
N HIS A 66 -1.14 4.56 -19.93
CA HIS A 66 -0.05 3.61 -19.77
C HIS A 66 -0.56 2.17 -19.89
N PHE A 67 -1.03 1.81 -21.09
CA PHE A 67 -1.57 0.49 -21.37
C PHE A 67 -0.57 -0.62 -21.02
N GLY A 68 -0.99 -1.57 -20.18
CA GLY A 68 -0.19 -2.71 -19.72
C GLY A 68 0.77 -2.40 -18.57
N HIS A 69 0.90 -1.14 -18.16
CA HIS A 69 1.77 -0.72 -17.06
C HIS A 69 0.92 -0.12 -15.93
N TRP A 70 0.89 -0.78 -14.78
CA TRP A 70 0.07 -0.37 -13.64
C TRP A 70 0.76 0.61 -12.70
N PHE A 71 2.09 0.65 -12.72
CA PHE A 71 2.88 1.52 -11.88
C PHE A 71 4.18 1.96 -12.55
N ALA A 72 4.69 3.11 -12.15
CA ALA A 72 6.04 3.58 -12.48
C ALA A 72 6.84 3.87 -11.19
N ALA A 73 8.15 3.66 -11.26
CA ALA A 73 9.08 3.93 -10.18
C ALA A 73 9.85 5.22 -10.43
N TYR A 74 10.04 6.02 -9.37
CA TYR A 74 10.81 7.25 -9.43
C TYR A 74 11.80 7.33 -8.28
N SER A 75 12.95 7.94 -8.51
CA SER A 75 13.92 8.27 -7.48
C SER A 75 13.38 9.33 -6.52
N ALA A 76 14.10 9.56 -5.42
CA ALA A 76 13.85 10.65 -4.48
C ALA A 76 13.79 12.03 -5.17
N ASP A 77 14.59 12.21 -6.22
CA ASP A 77 14.68 13.45 -7.01
C ASP A 77 13.62 13.53 -8.12
N GLY A 78 12.82 12.47 -8.29
CA GLY A 78 11.75 12.40 -9.28
C GLY A 78 12.18 11.85 -10.65
N ALA A 79 13.40 11.35 -10.80
CA ALA A 79 13.84 10.69 -12.04
C ALA A 79 13.12 9.34 -12.21
N LEU A 80 12.67 9.03 -13.43
CA LEU A 80 12.08 7.72 -13.74
C LEU A 80 13.15 6.63 -13.57
N LEU A 81 12.77 5.52 -12.93
CA LEU A 81 13.60 4.34 -12.74
C LEU A 81 13.08 3.21 -13.62
N ASP A 82 14.00 2.46 -14.23
CA ASP A 82 13.66 1.28 -15.02
C ASP A 82 13.13 0.14 -14.15
N ASP A 83 13.64 0.03 -12.91
CA ASP A 83 13.29 -1.02 -11.96
C ASP A 83 12.97 -0.47 -10.56
N VAL A 84 12.13 -1.22 -9.84
CA VAL A 84 11.83 -0.94 -8.43
C VAL A 84 13.01 -1.36 -7.54
N PRO A 85 13.56 -0.47 -6.70
CA PRO A 85 14.67 -0.82 -5.81
C PRO A 85 14.33 -1.98 -4.87
N ALA A 86 15.25 -2.95 -4.76
CA ALA A 86 15.07 -4.14 -3.94
C ALA A 86 15.12 -3.86 -2.42
N SER A 87 15.75 -2.75 -2.01
CA SER A 87 15.94 -2.36 -0.61
C SER A 87 15.83 -0.85 -0.43
N GLY A 88 15.71 -0.39 0.82
CA GLY A 88 15.58 1.02 1.17
C GLY A 88 14.18 1.40 1.65
N ALA A 89 13.76 2.63 1.36
CA ALA A 89 12.43 3.14 1.68
C ALA A 89 11.61 3.33 0.40
N LEU A 90 10.30 3.08 0.50
CA LEU A 90 9.38 3.11 -0.63
C LEU A 90 8.12 3.86 -0.25
N LEU A 91 7.78 4.86 -1.05
CA LEU A 91 6.53 5.59 -0.97
C LEU A 91 5.60 5.08 -2.07
N TYR A 92 4.67 4.20 -1.72
CA TYR A 92 3.68 3.70 -2.68
C TYR A 92 2.43 4.59 -2.69
N LYS A 93 2.11 5.12 -3.87
CA LYS A 93 0.96 5.99 -4.17
C LYS A 93 0.06 5.28 -5.18
N PRO A 94 -0.82 4.36 -4.73
CA PRO A 94 -1.64 3.53 -5.63
C PRO A 94 -2.56 4.34 -6.55
N ILE A 95 -2.95 5.54 -6.12
CA ILE A 95 -3.86 6.43 -6.86
C ILE A 95 -3.13 7.49 -7.70
N GLY A 96 -1.82 7.31 -7.93
CA GLY A 96 -0.98 8.26 -8.65
C GLY A 96 -0.56 9.48 -7.82
N GLY A 97 -0.16 10.56 -8.50
CA GLY A 97 0.18 11.83 -7.87
C GLY A 97 0.63 12.92 -8.85
N HIS A 98 0.61 14.17 -8.37
CA HIS A 98 1.02 15.36 -9.16
C HIS A 98 2.51 15.34 -9.55
N ALA A 99 3.41 15.17 -8.58
CA ALA A 99 4.85 15.12 -8.83
C ALA A 99 5.35 13.67 -8.75
N PRO A 100 6.28 13.23 -9.62
CA PRO A 100 7.06 14.06 -10.54
C PRO A 100 6.47 14.14 -11.96
N ALA A 101 5.56 13.24 -12.33
CA ALA A 101 5.13 13.04 -13.72
C ALA A 101 3.64 13.32 -13.99
N SER A 102 2.90 13.84 -13.01
CA SER A 102 1.47 14.14 -13.15
C SER A 102 0.61 12.92 -13.48
N ASN A 103 0.93 11.78 -12.87
CA ASN A 103 0.16 10.55 -13.04
C ASN A 103 -1.15 10.67 -12.27
N TYR A 104 -2.23 11.03 -12.94
CA TYR A 104 -3.53 11.22 -12.30
C TYR A 104 -4.53 10.14 -12.71
N LEU A 105 -5.31 9.65 -11.74
CA LEU A 105 -6.52 8.87 -12.00
C LEU A 105 -7.72 9.82 -11.88
N VAL A 106 -8.26 10.26 -13.02
CA VAL A 106 -9.18 11.41 -13.06
C VAL A 106 -10.60 11.06 -13.46
N SER A 107 -10.79 9.98 -14.23
CA SER A 107 -12.13 9.49 -14.59
C SER A 107 -12.63 8.41 -13.64
N ASP A 108 -13.94 8.20 -13.62
CA ASP A 108 -14.54 7.07 -12.90
C ASP A 108 -14.00 5.75 -13.45
N SER A 109 -13.85 5.68 -14.78
CA SER A 109 -13.22 4.54 -15.45
C SER A 109 -11.80 4.27 -14.96
N ASP A 110 -10.93 5.30 -14.87
CA ASP A 110 -9.55 5.16 -14.36
C ASP A 110 -9.55 4.62 -12.92
N PHE A 111 -10.44 5.18 -12.09
CA PHE A 111 -10.49 4.86 -10.67
C PHE A 111 -11.04 3.46 -10.41
N VAL A 112 -12.14 3.09 -11.08
CA VAL A 112 -12.75 1.76 -10.98
C VAL A 112 -11.76 0.70 -11.44
N GLU A 113 -11.12 0.89 -12.60
CA GLU A 113 -10.15 -0.06 -13.16
C GLU A 113 -8.97 -0.31 -12.20
N VAL A 114 -8.36 0.75 -11.68
CA VAL A 114 -7.26 0.61 -10.71
C VAL A 114 -7.74 -0.02 -9.40
N MET A 115 -8.92 0.34 -8.90
CA MET A 115 -9.44 -0.19 -7.64
C MET A 115 -9.83 -1.67 -7.72
N THR A 116 -10.46 -2.10 -8.82
CA THR A 116 -10.82 -3.52 -9.02
C THR A 116 -9.58 -4.39 -9.13
N GLU A 117 -8.56 -3.90 -9.81
CA GLU A 117 -7.30 -4.62 -9.99
C GLU A 117 -6.51 -4.70 -8.67
N ILE A 118 -6.45 -3.60 -7.91
CA ILE A 118 -5.82 -3.60 -6.57
C ILE A 118 -6.49 -4.63 -5.65
N ASP A 119 -7.81 -4.81 -5.74
CA ASP A 119 -8.53 -5.78 -4.89
C ASP A 119 -8.07 -7.23 -5.17
N ILE A 120 -7.79 -7.59 -6.43
CA ILE A 120 -7.26 -8.90 -6.80
C ILE A 120 -5.73 -9.04 -6.63
N GLN A 121 -5.07 -8.04 -6.05
CA GLN A 121 -3.62 -7.97 -5.79
C GLN A 121 -2.72 -7.87 -7.05
N THR A 122 -3.27 -7.72 -8.25
CA THR A 122 -2.51 -7.73 -9.51
C THR A 122 -1.63 -6.49 -9.75
N PRO A 123 -2.05 -5.24 -9.48
CA PRO A 123 -1.23 -4.06 -9.75
C PRO A 123 -0.34 -3.67 -8.57
N ILE A 124 -0.37 -4.40 -7.45
CA ILE A 124 0.49 -4.07 -6.31
C ILE A 124 1.92 -4.50 -6.66
N PRO A 125 2.88 -3.58 -6.71
CA PRO A 125 4.25 -3.89 -7.09
C PRO A 125 4.83 -5.04 -6.25
N PRO A 126 5.52 -6.03 -6.85
CA PRO A 126 6.05 -7.18 -6.11
C PRO A 126 6.93 -6.79 -4.90
N ALA A 127 7.72 -5.71 -5.03
CA ALA A 127 8.50 -5.16 -3.92
C ALA A 127 7.61 -4.71 -2.75
N VAL A 128 6.48 -4.05 -3.03
CA VAL A 128 5.49 -3.65 -2.00
C VAL A 128 4.91 -4.89 -1.34
N GLN A 129 4.55 -5.93 -2.11
CA GLN A 129 4.02 -7.17 -1.54
C GLN A 129 5.03 -7.85 -0.60
N ALA A 130 6.28 -8.01 -1.04
CA ALA A 130 7.35 -8.59 -0.25
C ALA A 130 7.59 -7.80 1.06
N TRP A 131 7.52 -6.47 1.00
CA TRP A 131 7.77 -5.61 2.15
C TRP A 131 6.60 -5.58 3.14
N ARG A 132 5.39 -5.96 2.73
CA ARG A 132 4.23 -6.09 3.62
C ARG A 132 4.32 -7.32 4.50
N SER A 133 5.08 -8.34 4.11
CA SER A 133 5.26 -9.56 4.90
C SER A 133 6.11 -9.30 6.14
N GLY A 134 5.60 -9.69 7.32
CA GLY A 134 6.34 -9.62 8.59
C GLY A 134 6.50 -8.21 9.19
N ARG A 135 5.82 -7.19 8.64
CA ARG A 135 5.85 -5.81 9.16
C ARG A 135 4.49 -5.39 9.73
N SER A 136 4.54 -4.52 10.74
CA SER A 136 3.35 -3.89 11.32
C SER A 136 2.92 -2.65 10.52
N PHE A 137 1.62 -2.36 10.51
CA PHE A 137 1.05 -1.20 9.81
C PHE A 137 0.62 -0.11 10.79
N LEU A 138 0.84 1.14 10.41
CA LEU A 138 0.33 2.33 11.08
C LEU A 138 -0.54 3.11 10.08
N PHE A 139 -1.78 3.42 10.48
CA PHE A 139 -2.72 4.19 9.67
C PHE A 139 -2.88 5.58 10.30
N LEU A 140 -2.72 6.65 9.50
CA LEU A 140 -2.75 8.04 9.92
C LEU A 140 -3.55 8.89 8.93
N GLY A 141 -4.12 10.01 9.39
CA GLY A 141 -4.73 11.01 8.50
C GLY A 141 -6.10 10.63 7.91
N PHE A 142 -6.79 9.64 8.47
CA PHE A 142 -8.14 9.28 8.04
C PHE A 142 -9.19 10.09 8.80
N GLU A 143 -9.93 10.95 8.09
CA GLU A 143 -11.17 11.52 8.62
C GLU A 143 -12.35 10.58 8.38
N ARG A 144 -13.25 10.51 9.35
CA ARG A 144 -14.39 9.56 9.44
C ARG A 144 -15.47 9.72 8.36
N ARG A 145 -15.25 10.54 7.33
CA ARG A 145 -16.17 10.75 6.19
C ARG A 145 -15.77 9.98 4.94
N ASP A 146 -14.55 9.44 4.88
CA ASP A 146 -14.12 8.61 3.77
C ASP A 146 -14.49 7.14 4.03
N ASP A 147 -15.45 6.60 3.27
CA ASP A 147 -15.73 5.14 3.22
C ASP A 147 -14.49 4.30 2.84
N ARG A 148 -13.41 4.96 2.40
CA ARG A 148 -12.09 4.39 2.09
C ARG A 148 -11.40 3.74 3.30
N GLY A 149 -11.70 4.19 4.52
CA GLY A 149 -11.07 3.66 5.75
C GLY A 149 -11.42 2.20 6.07
N ARG A 150 -12.54 1.68 5.55
CA ARG A 150 -13.01 0.32 5.87
C ARG A 150 -12.21 -0.78 5.15
N ILE A 151 -11.66 -0.48 3.98
CA ILE A 151 -10.96 -1.46 3.13
C ILE A 151 -9.49 -1.64 3.58
N ALA A 152 -8.83 -0.56 4.01
CA ALA A 152 -7.42 -0.61 4.42
C ALA A 152 -7.18 -1.38 5.73
N GLY A 153 -8.08 -1.26 6.72
CA GLY A 153 -7.93 -1.89 8.03
C GLY A 153 -8.37 -3.36 8.11
N GLY A 154 -9.21 -3.84 7.18
CA GLY A 154 -9.87 -5.14 7.28
C GLY A 154 -9.03 -6.37 6.90
N ARG A 155 -7.92 -6.22 6.16
CA ARG A 155 -7.22 -7.36 5.54
C ARG A 155 -5.75 -7.59 5.94
N SER A 156 -5.16 -6.77 6.82
CA SER A 156 -3.83 -7.09 7.43
C SER A 156 -3.89 -8.20 8.50
N GLY A 157 -5.08 -8.78 8.74
CA GLY A 157 -5.33 -9.76 9.81
C GLY A 157 -5.83 -11.13 9.35
N HIS A 158 -5.44 -11.66 8.19
CA HIS A 158 -5.68 -13.08 7.90
C HIS A 158 -4.60 -13.95 8.53
N ARG A 159 -4.68 -14.08 9.86
CA ARG A 159 -3.97 -15.10 10.63
C ARG A 159 -4.44 -16.46 10.10
N ARG A 160 -3.59 -17.21 9.40
CA ARG A 160 -3.86 -18.61 9.03
C ARG A 160 -4.17 -19.39 10.31
N ARG A 161 -5.45 -19.60 10.65
CA ARG A 161 -5.86 -20.64 11.60
C ARG A 161 -5.72 -21.96 10.85
N GLY A 162 -4.55 -22.59 11.00
CA GLY A 162 -4.37 -23.99 10.66
C GLY A 162 -5.36 -24.82 11.48
N SER A 163 -6.43 -25.27 10.83
CA SER A 163 -7.36 -26.25 11.36
C SER A 163 -6.74 -27.64 11.17
N THR A 164 -5.91 -28.08 12.10
CA THR A 164 -5.67 -29.50 12.34
C THR A 164 -6.44 -29.90 13.59
N ARG A 165 -7.68 -30.36 13.40
CA ARG A 165 -8.43 -31.09 14.43
C ARG A 165 -7.81 -32.48 14.58
N PRO A 166 -7.43 -32.94 15.77
CA PRO A 166 -7.16 -34.35 16.00
C PRO A 166 -8.51 -35.10 16.11
N ARG A 167 -8.69 -36.15 15.30
CA ARG A 167 -9.77 -37.12 15.49
C ARG A 167 -9.42 -37.98 16.70
N ALA A 168 -10.17 -37.82 17.79
CA ALA A 168 -10.19 -38.75 18.91
C ALA A 168 -11.07 -39.95 18.57
N GLY A 169 -10.57 -41.17 18.75
CA GLY A 169 -11.39 -42.38 18.65
C GLY A 169 -10.63 -43.68 18.45
N ALA A 170 -9.87 -44.13 19.45
CA ALA A 170 -9.67 -45.56 19.71
C ALA A 170 -9.15 -45.73 21.14
N ARG A 171 -10.01 -46.22 22.04
CA ARG A 171 -9.62 -46.73 23.36
C ARG A 171 -9.26 -48.20 23.18
N THR A 172 -8.06 -48.58 23.61
CA THR A 172 -7.81 -49.93 24.12
C THR A 172 -6.79 -49.85 25.25
N ALA A 173 -7.19 -50.40 26.40
CA ALA A 173 -6.38 -50.56 27.59
C ALA A 173 -5.26 -51.59 27.36
N CYS A 174 -4.12 -51.47 28.06
CA CYS A 174 -3.78 -52.31 29.21
C CYS A 174 -2.35 -52.05 29.71
N ALA A 175 -2.25 -51.98 31.04
CA ALA A 175 -1.12 -52.29 31.94
C ALA A 175 0.35 -52.30 31.44
N GLY A 176 1.18 -51.49 32.11
CA GLY A 176 2.64 -51.59 32.07
C GLY A 176 3.29 -50.82 33.22
N ARG A 177 3.30 -51.44 34.39
CA ARG A 177 3.90 -51.00 35.66
C ARG A 177 5.44 -50.83 35.50
N PHE A 178 6.06 -49.89 36.26
CA PHE A 178 7.22 -50.11 37.16
C PHE A 178 8.33 -49.02 37.18
N ARG A 179 8.42 -48.35 38.36
CA ARG A 179 9.58 -47.81 39.13
C ARG A 179 10.57 -46.82 38.50
N ARG A 180 10.70 -45.58 39.03
CA ARG A 180 11.36 -45.06 40.27
C ARG A 180 12.89 -44.83 40.13
N GLY A 181 13.30 -43.58 40.37
CA GLY A 181 14.65 -43.14 40.74
C GLY A 181 14.88 -41.66 40.36
N HIS A 182 14.58 -40.64 41.18
CA HIS A 182 15.44 -40.05 42.23
C HIS A 182 16.89 -39.82 41.76
N ARG A 183 17.58 -38.66 41.86
CA ARG A 183 17.48 -37.40 42.64
C ARG A 183 18.35 -36.33 41.91
N ARG A 184 17.88 -35.07 41.81
CA ARG A 184 18.45 -33.85 42.46
C ARG A 184 19.98 -33.80 42.68
N ALA A 185 20.61 -32.73 42.18
CA ALA A 185 21.45 -31.83 42.99
C ALA A 185 21.58 -30.43 42.35
N ARG A 186 21.52 -29.41 43.21
CA ARG A 186 21.74 -27.98 42.97
C ARG A 186 23.19 -27.63 43.39
N ALA A 187 23.78 -26.59 42.82
CA ALA A 187 24.58 -25.54 43.49
C ALA A 187 25.06 -24.53 42.41
N ARG A 188 24.70 -23.23 42.51
CA ARG A 188 25.50 -22.11 43.09
C ARG A 188 26.91 -22.06 42.46
N GLY A 189 27.38 -21.05 41.73
CA GLY A 189 27.13 -19.61 41.76
C GLY A 189 28.38 -18.90 42.30
N ARG A 190 29.17 -18.22 41.44
CA ARG A 190 29.83 -16.90 41.67
C ARG A 190 30.77 -16.51 40.51
N PRO A 191 30.84 -15.21 40.17
CA PRO A 191 31.76 -14.66 39.16
C PRO A 191 33.05 -14.07 39.78
N CYS A 192 34.02 -13.81 38.92
CA CYS A 192 35.06 -12.77 39.05
C CYS A 192 34.87 -11.80 37.89
#